data_AF-A0AAD7CX24-F1
#
_entry.id   AF-A0AAD7CX24-F1
#
_cell.length_a   1.000
_cell.length_b   1.000
_cell.length_c   1.000
_cell.angle_alpha   90.00
_cell.angle_beta   90.00
_cell.angle_gamma   90.00
#
_symmetry.space_group_name_H-M   'P 1'
#
loop_
_entity.id
_entity.type
_entity.pdbx_description
1 polymer ?
#
loop_
_entity_poly.entity_id
_entity_poly.type
_entity_poly.pdbx_seq_one_letter_code
_entity_poly.pdbx_strand_id
1 'polypeptide(L)'
;MTAVIAEDATALIAWINNHGKKVISQDRLGSIVILAYLVANLTRWTTHFIAFFRLFLLRAALQLAVLQNRSPSSRLRRHILEWPRGRPRDLEPICLGTNINHKDSTRLDQVLLTIAGILRFADHPEPEVKKAMLVRLEKRWNDCDQPAFLAALILNPFEKLSCFGLNAI
;
A
#
# COMPACT_ATOMS: atom_id res chain seq x y z
N MET A 1 -2.65 -7.66 5.98
CA MET A 1 -2.02 -6.61 6.82
C MET A 1 -3.13 -5.92 7.60
N THR A 2 -3.12 -5.93 8.94
CA THR A 2 -4.17 -5.29 9.76
C THR A 2 -3.93 -3.78 9.87
N ALA A 3 -4.99 -2.98 10.12
CA ALA A 3 -4.89 -1.52 10.30
C ALA A 3 -3.81 -1.12 11.32
N VAL A 4 -3.68 -1.93 12.37
CA VAL A 4 -2.64 -1.82 13.41
C VAL A 4 -1.21 -1.76 12.84
N ILE A 5 -0.90 -2.57 11.82
CA ILE A 5 0.43 -2.59 11.20
C ILE A 5 0.72 -1.26 10.47
N ALA A 6 -0.29 -0.69 9.81
CA ALA A 6 -0.14 0.59 9.12
C ALA A 6 -0.03 1.77 10.10
N GLU A 7 -0.74 1.71 11.23
CA GLU A 7 -0.65 2.70 12.31
C GLU A 7 0.71 2.66 12.99
N ASP A 8 1.19 1.47 13.38
CA ASP A 8 2.53 1.26 13.93
C ASP A 8 3.61 1.76 12.98
N ALA A 9 3.40 1.54 11.68
CA ALA A 9 4.31 2.02 10.65
C ALA A 9 4.37 3.52 10.52
N THR A 10 3.20 4.15 10.55
CA THR A 10 3.09 5.60 10.52
C THR A 10 3.73 6.21 11.77
N ALA A 11 3.52 5.61 12.94
CA ALA A 11 4.13 6.03 14.19
C ALA A 11 5.66 5.91 14.19
N LEU A 12 6.20 4.78 13.69
CA LEU A 12 7.64 4.58 13.57
C LEU A 12 8.28 5.58 12.59
N ILE A 13 7.65 5.79 11.45
CA ILE A 13 8.09 6.76 10.44
C ILE A 13 8.09 8.19 11.03
N ALA A 14 7.01 8.59 11.71
CA ALA A 14 6.92 9.89 12.37
C ALA A 14 8.00 10.05 13.45
N TRP A 15 8.27 8.99 14.24
CA TRP A 15 9.33 9.00 15.23
C TRP A 15 10.71 9.20 14.59
N ILE A 16 11.03 8.46 13.52
CA ILE A 16 12.31 8.58 12.78
C ILE A 16 12.48 10.02 12.26
N ASN A 17 11.43 10.59 11.65
CA ASN A 17 11.47 11.93 11.10
C ASN A 17 11.68 13.00 12.20
N ASN A 18 11.03 12.86 13.35
CA ASN A 18 11.13 13.81 14.47
C ASN A 18 12.45 13.73 15.24
N HIS A 19 13.14 12.57 15.23
CA HIS A 19 14.41 12.40 15.96
C HIS A 19 15.64 12.62 15.07
N GLY A 20 15.48 13.28 13.92
CA GLY A 20 16.57 13.89 13.15
C GLY A 20 17.58 12.94 12.50
N LYS A 21 17.45 11.63 12.70
CA LYS A 21 18.28 10.65 11.99
C LYS A 21 17.68 10.45 10.60
N LYS A 22 18.01 11.36 9.67
CA LYS A 22 18.16 10.97 8.26
C LYS A 22 18.90 9.63 8.29
N VAL A 23 18.33 8.55 7.77
CA VAL A 23 19.05 7.26 7.71
C VAL A 23 20.20 7.48 6.74
N ILE A 24 21.34 7.87 7.30
CA ILE A 24 22.61 8.07 6.62
C ILE A 24 23.27 6.70 6.64
N SER A 25 23.38 6.06 5.48
CA SER A 25 24.41 5.03 5.33
C SER A 25 25.63 5.71 4.74
N GLN A 26 26.78 5.49 5.37
CA GLN A 26 28.07 5.82 4.78
C GLN A 26 28.43 4.69 3.82
N ASP A 27 28.72 5.00 2.56
CA ASP A 27 29.27 3.98 1.67
C ASP A 27 30.72 3.63 2.09
N ARG A 28 31.31 2.59 1.49
CA ARG A 28 32.70 2.18 1.79
C ARG A 28 33.74 3.26 1.46
N LEU A 29 33.37 4.33 0.76
CA LEU A 29 34.22 5.44 0.32
C LEU A 29 34.00 6.72 1.16
N GLY A 30 33.16 6.68 2.20
CA GLY A 30 32.94 7.81 3.11
C GLY A 30 31.87 8.80 2.65
N SER A 31 31.19 8.58 1.52
CA SER A 31 30.15 9.48 1.03
C SER A 31 28.86 9.34 1.83
N ILE A 32 28.29 10.48 2.25
CA ILE A 32 26.98 10.56 2.92
C ILE A 32 25.91 10.43 1.84
N VAL A 33 25.25 9.27 1.78
CA VAL A 33 24.07 9.08 0.95
C VAL A 33 22.82 9.27 1.82
N ILE A 34 22.03 10.30 1.54
CA ILE A 34 20.69 10.45 2.14
C ILE A 34 19.78 9.44 1.44
N LEU A 35 19.55 8.28 2.06
CA LEU A 35 18.85 7.16 1.39
C LEU A 35 17.32 7.26 1.39
N ALA A 36 16.68 8.01 2.30
CA ALA A 36 15.21 8.09 2.29
C ALA A 36 14.65 9.31 3.05
N TYR A 37 13.85 10.10 2.35
CA TYR A 37 12.79 10.90 2.96
C TYR A 37 11.60 9.95 3.18
N LEU A 38 11.34 9.56 4.44
CA LEU A 38 10.20 8.73 4.85
C LEU A 38 9.00 9.63 5.18
N VAL A 39 8.64 10.59 4.31
CA VAL A 39 7.42 11.37 4.57
C VAL A 39 6.27 10.71 3.84
N ALA A 40 5.38 10.15 4.64
CA ALA A 40 4.04 9.82 4.18
C ALA A 40 3.23 11.12 4.13
N ASN A 41 2.81 11.53 2.94
CA ASN A 41 1.89 12.63 2.75
C ASN A 41 0.45 12.09 2.91
N LEU A 42 -0.27 12.66 3.89
CA LEU A 42 -1.65 12.31 4.23
C LEU A 42 -2.60 12.34 3.02
N THR A 43 -2.35 13.19 2.03
CA THR A 43 -3.21 13.33 0.84
C THR A 43 -2.88 12.33 -0.28
N ARG A 44 -1.80 11.55 -0.15
CA ARG A 44 -1.33 10.65 -1.23
C ARG A 44 -0.96 9.28 -0.66
N TRP A 45 -1.89 8.33 -0.69
CA TRP A 45 -1.70 6.94 -0.24
C TRP A 45 -0.51 6.22 -0.87
N THR A 46 -0.08 6.63 -2.07
CA THR A 46 1.15 6.14 -2.72
C THR A 46 2.42 6.51 -1.94
N THR A 47 2.45 7.66 -1.28
CA THR A 47 3.58 8.04 -0.42
C THR A 47 3.65 7.22 0.86
N HIS A 48 2.49 6.87 1.45
CA HIS A 48 2.40 5.91 2.56
C HIS A 48 2.94 4.53 2.14
N PHE A 49 2.50 4.02 0.97
CA PHE A 49 3.03 2.78 0.42
C PHE A 49 4.55 2.82 0.23
N ILE A 50 5.08 3.86 -0.42
CA ILE A 50 6.52 4.01 -0.64
C ILE A 50 7.27 4.07 0.68
N ALA A 51 6.75 4.79 1.68
CA ALA A 51 7.38 4.89 2.99
C ALA A 51 7.39 3.53 3.73
N PHE A 52 6.28 2.78 3.69
CA PHE A 52 6.21 1.44 4.28
C PHE A 52 7.08 0.42 3.54
N PHE A 53 7.11 0.47 2.21
CA PHE A 53 7.98 -0.38 1.39
C PHE A 53 9.45 -0.11 1.71
N ARG A 54 9.86 1.16 1.80
CA ARG A 54 11.21 1.55 2.20
C ARG A 54 11.55 1.12 3.62
N LEU A 55 10.64 1.30 4.57
CA LEU A 55 10.82 0.85 5.95
C LEU A 55 11.04 -0.67 6.00
N PHE A 56 10.30 -1.43 5.20
CA PHE A 56 10.48 -2.87 5.08
C PHE A 56 11.84 -3.24 4.48
N LEU A 57 12.29 -2.56 3.42
CA LEU A 57 13.63 -2.78 2.83
C LEU A 57 14.75 -2.49 3.84
N LEU A 58 14.59 -1.44 4.65
CA LEU A 58 15.57 -1.03 5.66
C LEU A 58 15.51 -1.87 6.94
N ARG A 59 14.53 -2.78 7.08
CA ARG A 59 14.29 -3.54 8.32
C ARG A 59 15.55 -4.22 8.85
N ALA A 60 16.27 -4.96 8.00
CA ALA A 60 17.45 -5.70 8.44
C ALA A 60 18.56 -4.77 8.97
N ALA A 61 18.80 -3.66 8.26
CA ALA A 61 19.78 -2.65 8.67
C ALA A 61 19.35 -1.96 9.98
N LEU A 62 18.07 -1.64 10.13
CA LEU A 62 17.51 -1.05 11.35
C LEU A 62 17.60 -2.01 12.55
N GLN A 63 17.29 -3.29 12.35
CA GLN A 63 17.41 -4.32 13.39
C GLN A 63 18.86 -4.48 13.84
N LEU A 64 19.80 -4.54 12.89
CA LEU A 64 21.23 -4.63 13.18
C LEU A 64 21.74 -3.38 13.94
N ALA A 65 21.34 -2.18 13.51
CA ALA A 65 21.69 -0.94 14.20
C ALA A 65 21.13 -0.88 15.63
N VAL A 66 19.92 -1.41 15.86
CA VAL A 66 19.33 -1.53 17.21
C VAL A 66 20.11 -2.52 18.08
N LEU A 67 20.52 -3.66 17.52
CA LEU A 67 21.29 -4.67 18.25
C LEU A 67 22.70 -4.19 18.60
N GLN A 68 23.33 -3.40 17.72
CA GLN A 68 24.66 -2.81 17.96
C GLN A 68 24.64 -1.63 18.94
N ASN A 69 23.48 -1.01 19.16
CA ASN A 69 23.36 0.08 20.11
C ASN A 69 23.37 -0.47 21.54
N ARG A 70 24.32 0.00 22.37
CA ARG A 70 24.52 -0.49 23.75
C ARG A 70 23.33 -0.19 24.68
N SER A 71 22.50 0.79 24.37
CA SER A 71 21.32 1.17 25.16
C SER A 71 20.14 1.63 24.27
N PRO A 72 19.53 0.73 23.48
CA PRO A 72 18.40 1.11 22.64
C PRO A 72 17.19 1.38 23.51
N SER A 73 16.39 2.40 23.18
CA SER A 73 15.13 2.62 23.90
C SER A 73 14.21 1.39 23.77
N SER A 74 13.50 1.07 24.85
CA SER A 74 12.54 -0.04 24.89
C SER A 74 11.48 0.08 23.79
N ARG A 75 11.10 1.32 23.46
CA ARG A 75 10.19 1.63 22.35
C ARG A 75 10.79 1.27 20.98
N LEU A 76 12.07 1.55 20.71
CA LEU A 76 12.71 1.16 19.45
C LEU A 76 12.81 -0.35 19.31
N ARG A 77 13.21 -1.04 20.38
CA ARG A 77 13.31 -2.50 20.38
C ARG A 77 11.98 -3.12 19.99
N ARG A 78 10.89 -2.70 20.63
CA ARG A 78 9.55 -3.20 20.35
C ARG A 78 9.17 -2.98 18.88
N HIS A 79 9.22 -1.74 18.40
CA HIS A 79 8.73 -1.44 17.04
C HIS A 79 9.59 -2.00 15.90
N ILE A 80 10.91 -2.15 16.06
CA ILE A 80 11.81 -2.59 14.97
C ILE A 80 12.03 -4.11 15.01
N LEU A 81 12.18 -4.70 16.20
CA LEU A 81 12.44 -6.15 16.31
C LEU A 81 11.16 -6.96 16.16
N GLU A 82 10.04 -6.49 16.73
CA GLU A 82 8.77 -7.23 16.76
C GLU A 82 7.86 -6.89 15.56
N TRP A 83 8.35 -6.10 14.61
CA TRP A 83 7.56 -5.67 13.47
C TRP A 83 6.92 -6.85 12.72
N PRO A 84 5.59 -6.87 12.55
CA PRO A 84 4.88 -8.02 11.98
C PRO A 84 5.28 -8.26 10.52
N ARG A 85 5.22 -9.53 10.08
CA ARG A 85 5.57 -9.97 8.72
C ARG A 85 4.54 -9.58 7.66
N GLY A 86 3.95 -8.40 7.75
CA GLY A 86 3.10 -7.89 6.66
C GLY A 86 3.92 -7.79 5.38
N ARG A 87 3.36 -8.22 4.25
CA ARG A 87 4.00 -8.04 2.94
C ARG A 87 3.64 -6.66 2.42
N PRO A 88 4.60 -5.73 2.26
CA PRO A 88 4.29 -4.40 1.74
C PRO A 88 3.62 -4.43 0.37
N ARG A 89 3.91 -5.46 -0.44
CA ARG A 89 3.27 -5.72 -1.75
C ARG A 89 1.76 -5.90 -1.68
N ASP A 90 1.22 -6.28 -0.52
CA ASP A 90 -0.24 -6.38 -0.35
C ASP A 90 -0.88 -4.97 -0.40
N LEU A 91 -0.17 -3.92 0.02
CA LEU A 91 -0.70 -2.55 0.02
C LEU A 91 -0.67 -1.88 -1.34
N GLU A 92 0.28 -2.28 -2.20
CA GLU A 92 0.51 -1.67 -3.51
C GLU A 92 -0.78 -1.51 -4.34
N PRO A 93 -1.57 -2.58 -4.61
CA PRO A 93 -2.79 -2.45 -5.41
C PRO A 93 -3.83 -1.51 -4.77
N ILE A 94 -3.90 -1.47 -3.43
CA ILE A 94 -4.85 -0.64 -2.69
C ILE A 94 -4.43 0.85 -2.79
N CYS A 95 -3.15 1.14 -2.59
CA CYS A 95 -2.62 2.49 -2.64
C CYS A 95 -2.64 3.07 -4.06
N LEU A 96 -2.34 2.26 -5.07
CA LEU A 96 -2.45 2.65 -6.47
C LEU A 96 -3.91 2.89 -6.86
N GLY A 97 -4.81 1.96 -6.53
CA GLY A 97 -6.24 2.10 -6.81
C GLY A 97 -6.84 3.34 -6.16
N THR A 98 -6.50 3.61 -4.89
CA THR A 98 -6.96 4.82 -4.19
C THR A 98 -6.44 6.10 -4.85
N ASN A 99 -5.17 6.12 -5.26
CA ASN A 99 -4.57 7.27 -5.93
C ASN A 99 -5.14 7.51 -7.34
N ILE A 100 -5.51 6.45 -8.07
CA ILE A 100 -6.28 6.57 -9.31
C ILE A 100 -7.65 7.16 -8.97
N ASN A 101 -8.38 6.58 -8.03
CA ASN A 101 -9.75 7.00 -7.69
C ASN A 101 -9.87 8.43 -7.11
N HIS A 102 -8.77 9.00 -6.61
CA HIS A 102 -8.73 10.38 -6.13
C HIS A 102 -8.44 11.43 -7.22
N LYS A 103 -8.16 11.05 -8.48
CA LYS A 103 -8.00 12.05 -9.54
C LYS A 103 -9.35 12.61 -9.95
N ASP A 104 -9.41 13.92 -10.16
CA ASP A 104 -10.63 14.61 -10.63
C ASP A 104 -11.07 14.13 -12.03
N SER A 105 -10.16 13.54 -12.80
CA SER A 105 -10.40 13.00 -14.14
C SER A 105 -10.73 11.50 -14.15
N THR A 106 -10.94 10.88 -12.99
CA THR A 106 -11.20 9.45 -12.92
C THR A 106 -12.58 9.12 -13.47
N ARG A 107 -12.59 8.19 -14.42
CA ARG A 107 -13.82 7.69 -15.04
C ARG A 107 -14.37 6.48 -14.28
N LEU A 108 -15.67 6.23 -14.40
CA LEU A 108 -16.33 5.11 -13.73
C LEU A 108 -15.73 3.75 -14.13
N ASP A 109 -15.39 3.54 -15.41
CA ASP A 109 -14.73 2.31 -15.87
C ASP A 109 -13.38 2.10 -15.16
N GLN A 110 -12.61 3.16 -14.94
CA GLN A 110 -11.33 3.08 -14.24
C GLN A 110 -11.53 2.71 -12.78
N VAL A 111 -12.55 3.26 -12.11
CA VAL A 111 -12.88 2.86 -10.74
C VAL A 111 -13.22 1.37 -10.69
N LEU A 112 -14.04 0.87 -11.61
CA LEU A 112 -14.38 -0.56 -11.67
C LEU A 112 -13.13 -1.43 -11.92
N LEU A 113 -12.25 -1.01 -12.84
CA LEU A 113 -10.97 -1.70 -13.09
C LEU A 113 -10.05 -1.69 -11.86
N THR A 114 -10.05 -0.64 -11.03
CA THR A 114 -9.30 -0.65 -9.77
C THR A 114 -9.87 -1.66 -8.76
N ILE A 115 -11.21 -1.78 -8.67
CA ILE A 115 -11.86 -2.81 -7.83
C ILE A 115 -11.49 -4.20 -8.33
N ALA A 116 -11.54 -4.42 -9.65
CA ALA A 116 -11.15 -5.67 -10.28
C ALA A 116 -9.67 -6.01 -10.03
N GLY A 117 -8.77 -5.03 -10.10
CA GLY A 117 -7.35 -5.22 -9.76
C GLY A 117 -7.12 -5.66 -8.32
N ILE A 118 -7.98 -5.25 -7.38
CA ILE A 118 -7.93 -5.68 -5.97
C ILE A 118 -8.51 -7.09 -5.79
N LEU A 119 -9.31 -7.63 -6.73
CA LEU A 119 -9.77 -9.03 -6.67
C LEU A 119 -8.64 -10.05 -6.70
N ARG A 120 -7.41 -9.67 -7.06
CA ARG A 120 -6.22 -10.53 -6.90
C ARG A 120 -6.01 -11.05 -5.47
N PHE A 121 -6.62 -10.41 -4.47
CA PHE A 121 -6.64 -10.89 -3.09
C PHE A 121 -7.44 -12.19 -2.91
N ALA A 122 -8.25 -12.60 -3.89
CA ALA A 122 -8.88 -13.91 -3.95
C ALA A 122 -7.86 -15.05 -3.96
N ASP A 123 -6.65 -14.82 -4.48
CA ASP A 123 -5.55 -15.79 -4.53
C ASP A 123 -4.48 -15.52 -3.47
N HIS A 124 -4.80 -14.70 -2.47
CA HIS A 124 -3.84 -14.33 -1.44
C HIS A 124 -3.50 -15.53 -0.54
N PRO A 125 -2.20 -15.80 -0.26
CA PRO A 125 -1.79 -17.02 0.43
C PRO A 125 -2.13 -17.02 1.93
N GLU A 126 -2.45 -15.86 2.52
CA GLU A 126 -2.98 -15.79 3.89
C GLU A 126 -4.52 -15.83 3.85
N PRO A 127 -5.18 -16.87 4.37
CA PRO A 127 -6.63 -17.03 4.32
C PRO A 127 -7.39 -15.90 5.02
N GLU A 128 -6.88 -15.42 6.16
CA GLU A 128 -7.51 -14.33 6.91
C GLU A 128 -7.53 -13.02 6.12
N VAL A 129 -6.44 -12.73 5.39
CA VAL A 129 -6.37 -11.54 4.54
C VAL A 129 -7.29 -11.70 3.33
N LYS A 130 -7.28 -12.86 2.67
CA LYS A 130 -8.20 -13.17 1.57
C LYS A 130 -9.66 -12.93 2.00
N LYS A 131 -10.09 -13.58 3.08
CA LYS A 131 -11.44 -13.48 3.62
C LYS A 131 -11.79 -12.02 3.94
N ALA A 132 -10.94 -11.34 4.68
CA ALA A 132 -11.21 -9.96 5.10
C ALA A 132 -11.20 -8.97 3.92
N MET A 133 -10.46 -9.24 2.85
CA MET A 133 -10.47 -8.41 1.64
C MET A 133 -11.70 -8.67 0.77
N LEU A 134 -12.09 -9.93 0.57
CA LEU A 134 -13.30 -10.27 -0.19
C LEU A 134 -14.56 -9.68 0.44
N VAL A 135 -14.71 -9.78 1.77
CA VAL A 135 -15.83 -9.16 2.50
C VAL A 135 -15.89 -7.64 2.28
N ARG A 136 -14.73 -6.97 2.30
CA ARG A 136 -14.67 -5.51 2.07
C ARG A 136 -14.99 -5.14 0.62
N LEU A 137 -14.51 -5.93 -0.34
CA LEU A 137 -14.80 -5.72 -1.76
C LEU A 137 -16.28 -5.92 -2.06
N GLU A 138 -16.87 -6.99 -1.54
CA GLU A 138 -18.30 -7.29 -1.71
C GLU A 138 -19.15 -6.18 -1.10
N LYS A 139 -18.84 -5.75 0.13
CA LYS A 139 -19.51 -4.60 0.74
C LYS A 139 -19.41 -3.35 -0.16
N ARG A 140 -18.20 -3.03 -0.63
CA ARG A 140 -17.97 -1.84 -1.47
C ARG A 140 -18.69 -1.93 -2.81
N TRP A 141 -18.76 -3.12 -3.40
CA TRP A 141 -19.49 -3.37 -4.64
C TRP A 141 -20.99 -3.21 -4.46
N ASN A 142 -21.55 -3.67 -3.34
CA ASN A 142 -22.97 -3.51 -3.01
C ASN A 142 -23.35 -2.04 -2.78
N ASP A 143 -22.43 -1.23 -2.26
CA ASP A 143 -22.64 0.22 -2.06
C ASP A 143 -22.50 1.05 -3.35
N CYS A 144 -22.05 0.46 -4.46
CA CYS A 144 -21.83 1.15 -5.73
C CYS A 144 -23.10 1.19 -6.61
N ASP A 145 -23.22 2.20 -7.47
CA ASP A 145 -24.18 2.19 -8.60
C ASP A 145 -23.70 1.21 -9.68
N GLN A 146 -23.90 -0.08 -9.42
CA GLN A 146 -23.39 -1.18 -10.25
C GLN A 146 -23.78 -1.02 -11.73
N PRO A 147 -25.04 -0.67 -12.09
CA PRO A 147 -25.40 -0.42 -13.48
C PRO A 147 -24.55 0.66 -14.15
N ALA A 148 -24.29 1.79 -13.47
CA ALA A 148 -23.48 2.86 -14.03
C ALA A 148 -22.02 2.43 -14.29
N PHE A 149 -21.43 1.68 -13.37
CA PHE A 149 -20.08 1.13 -13.54
C PHE A 149 -19.99 0.13 -14.70
N LEU A 150 -20.96 -0.78 -14.78
CA LEU A 150 -21.02 -1.78 -15.86
C LEU A 150 -21.24 -1.11 -17.22
N ALA A 151 -22.15 -0.13 -17.30
CA ALA A 151 -22.39 0.62 -18.53
C ALA A 151 -21.13 1.38 -18.98
N ALA A 152 -20.42 2.05 -18.06
CA ALA A 152 -19.18 2.76 -18.38
C ALA A 152 -18.08 1.81 -18.90
N LEU A 153 -17.96 0.62 -18.31
CA LEU A 153 -17.01 -0.39 -18.77
C LEU A 153 -17.38 -0.95 -20.15
N ILE A 154 -18.66 -1.26 -20.36
CA ILE A 154 -19.21 -1.72 -21.65
C ILE A 154 -18.95 -0.71 -22.77
N LEU A 155 -19.14 0.57 -22.48
CA LEU A 155 -18.96 1.66 -23.45
C LEU A 155 -17.48 2.06 -23.61
N ASN A 156 -16.55 1.46 -22.86
CA ASN A 156 -15.13 1.77 -22.97
C ASN A 156 -14.55 1.16 -24.27
N PRO A 157 -14.14 1.97 -25.26
CA PRO A 157 -13.65 1.47 -26.55
C PRO A 157 -12.32 0.70 -26.45
N PHE A 158 -11.60 0.84 -25.32
CA PHE A 158 -10.34 0.16 -25.10
C PHE A 158 -10.50 -1.25 -24.52
N GLU A 159 -11.57 -1.51 -23.77
CA GLU A 159 -11.82 -2.83 -23.16
C GLU A 159 -12.42 -3.81 -24.17
N LYS A 160 -13.03 -3.29 -25.25
CA LYS A 160 -13.59 -4.08 -26.36
C LYS A 160 -14.48 -5.23 -25.88
N LEU A 161 -15.22 -5.01 -24.81
CA LEU A 161 -16.21 -5.98 -24.35
C LEU A 161 -17.23 -6.16 -25.49
N SER A 162 -17.53 -7.40 -25.86
CA SER A 162 -18.65 -7.69 -26.75
C SER A 162 -19.93 -7.41 -25.96
N CYS A 163 -20.32 -6.14 -25.92
CA CYS A 163 -21.35 -5.61 -25.04
C CYS A 163 -22.76 -6.00 -25.44
N PHE A 164 -22.88 -6.70 -26.56
CA PHE A 164 -24.08 -7.36 -26.98
C PHE A 164 -23.66 -8.73 -27.51
N GLY A 165 -24.42 -9.79 -27.22
CA GLY A 165 -24.12 -11.13 -27.73
C GLY A 165 -24.04 -11.15 -29.26
N LEU A 166 -23.67 -12.30 -29.84
CA LEU A 166 -23.49 -12.50 -31.29
C LEU A 166 -24.65 -12.00 -32.20
N ASN A 167 -25.81 -11.65 -31.63
CA ASN A 167 -27.04 -11.25 -32.32
C ASN A 167 -27.28 -9.73 -32.37
N ALA A 168 -26.28 -8.90 -32.13
CA ALA A 168 -26.44 -7.45 -32.06
C ALA A 168 -25.70 -6.67 -33.15
N ILE A 169 -25.46 -7.34 -34.28
CA ILE A 169 -25.05 -6.74 -35.55
C ILE A 169 -26.05 -7.21 -36.60
#